data_AF-A0A535M685-F1
#
_entry.id   AF-A0A535M685-F1
#
_cell.length_a   1.000
_cell.length_b   1.000
_cell.length_c   1.000
_cell.angle_alpha   90.00
_cell.angle_beta   90.00
_cell.angle_gamma   90.00
#
_symmetry.space_group_name_H-M   'P 1'
#
loop_
_entity.id
_entity.type
_entity.pdbx_description
1 polymer ?
#
loop_
_entity_poly.entity_id
_entity_poly.type
_entity_poly.pdbx_seq_one_letter_code
_entity_poly.pdbx_strand_id
1 'polypeptide(L)'
;RLAGMVGLSPRAWQTPYEFSQALCQRVPREARPLWRLTELFVRERWAPPHQAPQSVEERELQRSSPRIGRIFLLLLWYKARHRLT
;
A
#
# COMPACT_ATOMS: atom_id res chain seq x y z
N ARG A 1 -0.89 -5.13 8.44
CA ARG A 1 -1.97 -4.76 9.40
C ARG A 1 -2.77 -3.52 8.96
N LEU A 2 -2.20 -2.57 8.19
CA LEU A 2 -2.91 -1.36 7.71
C LEU A 2 -4.14 -1.63 6.82
N ALA A 3 -4.07 -2.58 5.89
CA ALA A 3 -5.16 -2.88 4.96
C ALA A 3 -6.47 -3.35 5.66
N GLY A 4 -6.32 -4.12 6.75
CA GLY A 4 -7.45 -4.57 7.58
C GLY A 4 -8.16 -3.43 8.33
N MET A 5 -7.45 -2.36 8.70
CA MET A 5 -8.06 -1.18 9.35
C MET A 5 -8.97 -0.40 8.39
N VAL A 6 -8.71 -0.48 7.08
CA VAL A 6 -9.52 0.19 6.04
C VAL A 6 -10.63 -0.70 5.47
N GLY A 7 -10.83 -1.90 6.02
CA GLY A 7 -11.83 -2.85 5.52
C GLY A 7 -11.47 -3.46 4.15
N LEU A 8 -10.22 -3.30 3.73
CA LEU A 8 -9.67 -3.85 2.49
C LEU A 8 -8.76 -5.00 2.89
N SER A 9 -9.37 -6.11 3.31
CA SER A 9 -8.61 -7.33 3.55
C SER A 9 -8.34 -8.00 2.21
N PRO A 10 -7.08 -8.28 1.84
CA PRO A 10 -6.81 -9.13 0.69
C PRO A 10 -7.51 -10.48 0.90
N ARG A 11 -8.02 -11.08 -0.18
CA ARG A 11 -8.52 -12.46 -0.12
C ARG A 11 -7.35 -13.38 0.19
N ALA A 12 -7.61 -14.50 0.87
CA ALA A 12 -6.56 -15.43 1.29
C ALA A 12 -5.71 -15.99 0.12
N TRP A 13 -6.28 -16.03 -1.08
CA TRP A 13 -5.62 -16.49 -2.31
C TRP A 13 -5.02 -15.36 -3.16
N GLN A 14 -5.23 -14.09 -2.79
CA GLN A 14 -4.85 -12.95 -3.61
C GLN A 14 -3.39 -12.58 -3.40
N THR A 15 -2.67 -12.35 -4.50
CA THR A 15 -1.28 -11.91 -4.43
C THR A 15 -1.17 -10.45 -3.99
N PRO A 16 -0.04 -10.03 -3.40
CA PRO A 16 0.19 -8.62 -3.06
C PRO A 16 -0.01 -7.68 -4.25
N TYR A 17 0.39 -8.09 -5.46
CA TYR A 17 0.23 -7.30 -6.68
C TYR A 17 -1.24 -7.14 -7.08
N GLU A 18 -2.01 -8.23 -7.09
CA GLU A 18 -3.45 -8.19 -7.40
C GLU A 18 -4.23 -7.32 -6.41
N PHE A 19 -3.90 -7.42 -5.12
CA PHE A 19 -4.52 -6.59 -4.09
C PHE A 19 -4.19 -5.11 -4.31
N SER A 20 -2.93 -4.82 -4.64
CA SER A 20 -2.47 -3.44 -4.85
C SER A 20 -3.02 -2.83 -6.13
N GLN A 21 -3.19 -3.63 -7.19
CA GLN A 21 -3.84 -3.20 -8.41
C GLN A 21 -5.29 -2.78 -8.15
N ALA A 22 -6.05 -3.57 -7.37
CA ALA A 22 -7.40 -3.22 -6.96
C ALA A 22 -7.43 -1.94 -6.10
N LEU A 23 -6.41 -1.70 -5.29
CA LEU A 23 -6.26 -0.49 -4.49
C LEU A 23 -5.96 0.74 -5.36
N CYS A 24 -5.06 0.61 -6.33
CA CYS A 24 -4.69 1.66 -7.28
C CYS A 24 -5.89 2.14 -8.11
N GLN A 25 -6.81 1.24 -8.48
CA GLN A 25 -8.05 1.60 -9.18
C GLN A 25 -8.97 2.50 -8.34
N ARG A 26 -8.96 2.36 -7.01
CA ARG A 26 -9.80 3.16 -6.09
C ARG A 26 -9.20 4.53 -5.79
N VAL A 27 -7.88 4.64 -5.80
CA VAL A 27 -7.14 5.88 -5.54
C VAL A 27 -6.12 6.15 -6.66
N PRO A 28 -6.57 6.44 -7.89
CA PRO A 28 -5.69 6.52 -9.07
C PRO A 28 -4.60 7.59 -8.94
N ARG A 29 -4.88 8.69 -8.21
CA ARG A 29 -3.88 9.75 -7.92
C ARG A 29 -2.68 9.26 -7.12
N GLU A 30 -2.85 8.18 -6.37
CA GLU A 30 -1.85 7.62 -5.47
C GLU A 30 -1.39 6.22 -5.91
N ALA A 31 -1.71 5.82 -7.15
CA ALA A 31 -1.37 4.50 -7.67
C ALA A 31 0.15 4.25 -7.68
N ARG A 32 0.95 5.24 -8.09
CA ARG A 32 2.43 5.12 -8.11
C ARG A 32 3.05 4.89 -6.73
N PRO A 33 2.77 5.74 -5.70
CA PRO A 33 3.31 5.49 -4.37
C PRO A 33 2.78 4.20 -3.75
N LEU A 34 1.53 3.81 -4.03
CA LEU A 34 0.99 2.52 -3.58
C LEU A 34 1.71 1.33 -4.21
N TRP A 35 1.94 1.37 -5.52
CA TRP A 35 2.66 0.31 -6.22
C TRP A 35 4.08 0.13 -5.68
N ARG A 36 4.79 1.23 -5.41
CA ARG A 36 6.11 1.20 -4.80
C ARG A 36 6.10 0.58 -3.40
N LEU A 37 5.07 0.85 -2.60
CA LEU A 37 4.91 0.19 -1.29
C LEU A 37 4.71 -1.32 -1.43
N THR A 38 3.98 -1.77 -2.44
CA THR A 38 3.79 -3.18 -2.73
C THR A 38 5.09 -3.86 -3.10
N GLU A 39 5.89 -3.24 -3.96
CA GLU A 39 7.21 -3.75 -4.34
C GLU A 39 8.13 -3.87 -3.14
N LEU A 40 8.17 -2.85 -2.28
CA LEU A 40 8.95 -2.89 -1.04
C LEU A 40 8.46 -3.98 -0.09
N PHE A 41 7.15 -4.13 0.09
CA PHE A 41 6.58 -5.18 0.92
C PHE A 41 6.89 -6.58 0.38
N VAL A 42 6.81 -6.76 -0.94
CA VAL A 42 7.11 -8.05 -1.57
C VAL A 42 8.59 -8.38 -1.43
N ARG A 43 9.46 -7.39 -1.69
CA ARG A 43 10.90 -7.55 -1.54
C ARG A 43 11.27 -7.90 -0.10
N GLU A 44 10.77 -7.15 0.89
CA GLU A 44 11.05 -7.41 2.31
C GLU A 44 10.68 -8.84 2.74
N ARG A 45 9.59 -9.40 2.20
CA ARG A 45 9.06 -10.68 2.66
C ARG A 45 9.49 -11.89 1.85
N TRP A 46 9.84 -11.72 0.58
CA TRP A 46 10.18 -12.81 -0.33
C TRP A 46 11.54 -12.67 -1.02
N ALA A 47 12.29 -11.57 -0.81
CA ALA A 47 13.63 -11.47 -1.38
C ALA A 47 14.63 -12.38 -0.63
N PRO A 48 15.67 -12.87 -1.33
CA PRO A 48 16.77 -13.58 -0.70
C PRO A 48 17.46 -12.67 0.35
N PRO A 49 17.94 -13.22 1.48
CA PRO A 49 18.47 -12.46 2.62
C PRO A 49 19.71 -11.60 2.32
N HIS A 50 20.23 -11.61 1.09
CA HIS A 50 21.43 -10.86 0.68
C HIS A 50 21.09 -9.62 -0.17
N GLN A 51 19.81 -9.35 -0.40
CA GLN A 51 19.32 -8.14 -1.08
C GLN A 51 18.66 -7.17 -0.09
N ALA A 52 19.36 -6.84 1.00
CA ALA A 52 18.94 -5.79 1.91
C ALA A 52 18.77 -4.43 1.16
N PRO A 53 17.91 -3.51 1.64
CA PRO A 53 17.59 -2.28 0.93
C PRO A 53 18.86 -1.44 0.75
N GLN A 54 19.05 -0.88 -0.44
CA GLN A 54 20.05 0.17 -0.61
C GLN A 54 19.49 1.38 0.14
N SER A 55 20.26 1.94 1.07
CA SER A 55 19.92 3.05 1.99
C SER A 55 19.25 4.28 1.36
N VAL A 56 19.24 4.38 0.03
CA VAL A 56 18.52 5.37 -0.77
C VAL A 56 17.00 5.15 -0.73
N GLU A 57 16.54 3.91 -0.79
CA GLU A 57 15.12 3.54 -0.86
C GLU A 57 14.40 3.80 0.46
N GLU A 58 15.07 3.54 1.60
CA GLU A 58 14.57 3.85 2.94
C GLU A 58 14.43 5.37 3.17
N ARG A 59 15.36 6.17 2.64
CA ARG A 59 15.30 7.64 2.73
C ARG A 59 14.16 8.20 1.88
N GLU A 60 13.90 7.64 0.70
CA GLU A 60 12.74 8.01 -0.11
C GLU A 60 11.42 7.61 0.57
N LEU A 61 11.39 6.45 1.22
CA LEU A 61 10.24 5.97 1.97
C LEU A 61 9.92 6.93 3.13
N GLN A 62 10.92 7.34 3.92
CA GLN A 62 10.76 8.32 5.00
C GLN A 62 10.22 9.66 4.49
N ARG A 63 10.72 10.14 3.34
CA ARG A 63 10.18 11.37 2.70
C ARG A 63 8.74 11.22 2.21
N SER A 64 8.32 10.01 1.84
CA SER A 64 6.97 9.73 1.33
C SER A 64 5.93 9.45 2.42
N SER A 65 6.35 9.24 3.67
CA SER A 65 5.49 9.03 4.86
C SER A 65 4.27 9.94 4.96
N PRO A 66 4.37 11.29 4.77
CA PRO A 66 3.20 12.16 4.82
C PRO A 66 2.18 11.89 3.69
N ARG A 67 2.63 11.41 2.52
CA ARG A 67 1.72 11.00 1.42
C ARG A 67 1.01 9.69 1.75
N ILE A 68 1.69 8.78 2.44
CA ILE A 68 1.10 7.50 2.90
C ILE A 68 -0.02 7.75 3.90
N GLY A 69 0.18 8.68 4.84
CA GLY A 69 -0.88 9.11 5.76
C GLY A 69 -2.10 9.66 5.02
N ARG A 70 -1.89 10.44 3.95
CA ARG A 70 -2.98 10.96 3.10
C ARG A 70 -3.73 9.86 2.35
N ILE A 71 -3.02 8.86 1.83
CA ILE A 71 -3.62 7.68 1.19
C ILE A 71 -4.51 6.94 2.17
N PHE A 72 -4.05 6.76 3.41
CA PHE A 72 -4.82 6.11 4.47
C PHE A 72 -6.11 6.89 4.78
N LEU A 73 -6.04 8.22 4.88
CA LEU A 73 -7.21 9.08 5.10
C LEU A 73 -8.21 9.02 3.93
N LEU A 74 -7.73 9.01 2.67
CA LEU A 74 -8.60 8.89 1.49
C LEU A 74 -9.35 7.56 1.46
N LEU A 75 -8.65 6.46 1.77
CA LEU A 75 -9.26 5.14 1.82
C LEU A 75 -10.26 5.02 2.99
N LEU A 76 -9.98 5.65 4.15
CA LEU A 76 -10.93 5.76 5.26
C LEU A 76 -12.17 6.57 4.90
N TRP A 77 -12.01 7.69 4.19
CA TRP A 77 -13.11 8.53 3.74
C TRP A 77 -14.02 7.80 2.73
N TYR A 78 -13.42 7.08 1.78
CA TYR A 78 -14.17 6.26 0.83
C TYR A 78 -15.03 5.21 1.56
N LYS A 79 -14.51 4.57 2.60
CA LYS A 79 -15.28 3.65 3.46
C LYS A 79 -16.41 4.35 4.21
N ALA A 80 -16.14 5.52 4.82
CA ALA A 80 -17.15 6.26 5.56
C ALA A 80 -18.34 6.67 4.66
N ARG A 81 -18.04 7.06 3.42
CA ARG A 81 -19.05 7.38 2.41
C ARG A 81 -19.88 6.16 1.98
N HIS A 82 -19.26 4.98 1.90
CA HIS A 82 -19.92 3.74 1.47
C HIS A 82 -20.73 3.04 2.59
N ARG A 83 -20.68 3.53 3.84
CA ARG A 83 -21.54 3.07 4.95
C ARG A 83 -22.79 3.92 5.19
N LEU A 84 -22.92 5.04 4.47
CA LEU A 84 -24.05 5.98 4.56
C LEU A 84 -25.07 5.80 3.41
N THR A 85 -24.93 4.73 2.63
CA THR A 85 -25.89 4.26 1.61
C THR A 85 -26.24 2.82 1.95
#